data_AF-A0A6L7JFA7-F1
#
_entry.id   AF-A0A6L7JFA7-F1
#
_cell.length_a   1.000
_cell.length_b   1.000
_cell.length_c   1.000
_cell.angle_alpha   90.00
_cell.angle_beta   90.00
_cell.angle_gamma   90.00
#
_symmetry.space_group_name_H-M   'P 1'
#
loop_
_entity.id
_entity.type
_entity.pdbx_description
1 polymer ?
#
loop_
_entity_poly.entity_id
_entity_poly.type
_entity_poly.pdbx_seq_one_letter_code
_entity_poly.pdbx_strand_id
1 'polypeptide(L)'
;MSWSRLQERFRKLMTGLARIVDRTPLTPNSITIFGSALNLVPALLIAFDYHLWAGIVLLPATALDSLDGALARLQGSASRFGAFLDSVLDRYVEIFFFAGLSWHYAQSSGHWGVFGSLLAISGSLMVSYCRARAEGLGLECKVGFLQRPERLLILGLSLVAAAVVADWILLAAVWVLASVTNFTALQRILHVRRSTG
;
A
#
# COMPACT_ATOMS: atom_id res chain seq x y z
N MET A 1 -8.84 17.72 14.26
CA MET A 1 -9.20 17.84 12.82
C MET A 1 -9.99 16.59 12.45
N SER A 2 -11.22 16.68 11.91
CA SER A 2 -11.99 15.47 11.58
C SER A 2 -11.37 14.75 10.37
N TRP A 3 -11.37 13.41 10.39
CA TRP A 3 -10.84 12.56 9.32
C TRP A 3 -11.38 12.94 7.93
N SER A 4 -12.67 13.25 7.86
CA SER A 4 -13.35 13.74 6.65
C SER A 4 -12.70 14.98 6.03
N ARG A 5 -12.27 15.94 6.87
CA ARG A 5 -11.63 17.18 6.39
C ARG A 5 -10.24 16.92 5.81
N LEU A 6 -9.51 15.94 6.35
CA LEU A 6 -8.21 15.55 5.82
C LEU A 6 -8.36 14.89 4.45
N GLN A 7 -9.31 13.96 4.31
CA GLN A 7 -9.60 13.30 3.03
C GLN A 7 -10.02 14.31 1.95
N GLU A 8 -10.84 15.29 2.31
CA GLU A 8 -11.27 16.32 1.36
C GLU A 8 -10.08 17.20 0.91
N ARG A 9 -9.21 17.61 1.84
CA ARG A 9 -7.98 18.35 1.52
C ARG A 9 -7.06 17.55 0.61
N PHE A 10 -6.85 16.27 0.92
CA PHE A 10 -6.06 15.37 0.09
C PHE A 10 -6.64 15.24 -1.32
N ARG A 11 -7.96 15.05 -1.45
CA ARG A 11 -8.63 14.98 -2.75
C ARG A 11 -8.48 16.27 -3.55
N LYS A 12 -8.61 17.43 -2.90
CA LYS A 12 -8.40 18.75 -3.54
C LYS A 12 -6.96 18.90 -4.03
N LEU A 13 -5.98 18.49 -3.22
CA LEU A 13 -4.57 18.49 -3.60
C LEU A 13 -4.33 17.60 -4.83
N MET A 14 -4.76 16.34 -4.80
CA MET A 14 -4.59 15.40 -5.91
C MET A 14 -5.29 15.89 -7.18
N THR A 15 -6.46 16.53 -7.05
CA THR A 15 -7.16 17.14 -8.19
C THR A 15 -6.39 18.33 -8.75
N GLY A 16 -5.78 19.15 -7.89
CA GLY A 16 -4.90 20.24 -8.29
C GLY A 16 -3.69 19.76 -9.07
N LEU A 17 -3.02 18.72 -8.57
CA LEU A 17 -1.90 18.07 -9.26
C LEU A 17 -2.34 17.44 -10.59
N ALA A 18 -3.49 16.76 -10.61
CA ALA A 18 -4.03 16.16 -11.82
C ALA A 18 -4.27 17.20 -12.93
N ARG A 19 -4.76 18.41 -12.59
CA ARG A 19 -4.90 19.51 -13.57
C ARG A 19 -3.59 19.98 -14.19
N ILE A 20 -2.49 19.87 -13.45
CA ILE A 20 -1.15 20.21 -13.98
C ILE A 20 -0.72 19.12 -14.96
N VAL A 21 -0.88 17.85 -14.58
CA VAL A 21 -0.54 16.69 -15.41
C VAL A 21 -1.41 16.62 -16.67
N ASP A 22 -2.67 17.02 -16.59
CA ASP A 22 -3.60 17.04 -17.73
C ASP A 22 -3.15 17.96 -18.88
N ARG A 23 -2.22 18.89 -18.61
CA ARG A 23 -1.59 19.73 -19.64
C ARG A 23 -0.48 19.02 -20.41
N THR A 24 -0.20 17.76 -20.07
CA THR A 24 0.85 16.92 -20.67
C THR A 24 0.22 15.74 -21.41
N PRO A 25 0.94 15.04 -22.29
CA PRO A 25 0.41 13.86 -22.99
C PRO A 25 0.31 12.60 -22.10
N LEU A 26 0.53 12.71 -20.79
CA LEU A 26 0.54 11.57 -19.88
C LEU A 26 -0.87 11.03 -19.68
N THR A 27 -0.99 9.71 -19.81
CA THR A 27 -2.24 8.98 -19.54
C THR A 27 -2.28 8.49 -18.09
N PRO A 28 -3.47 8.20 -17.52
CA PRO A 28 -3.57 7.61 -16.18
C PRO A 28 -2.73 6.35 -16.03
N ASN A 29 -2.78 5.43 -17.02
CA ASN A 29 -1.97 4.21 -16.99
C ASN A 29 -0.46 4.50 -16.97
N SER A 30 -0.02 5.54 -17.68
CA SER A 30 1.39 5.99 -17.65
C SER A 30 1.78 6.46 -16.25
N ILE A 31 0.89 7.18 -15.56
CA ILE A 31 1.09 7.61 -14.16
C ILE A 31 1.15 6.40 -13.23
N THR A 32 0.23 5.43 -13.36
CA THR A 32 0.24 4.20 -12.56
C THR A 32 1.56 3.42 -12.72
N ILE A 33 2.01 3.20 -13.95
CA ILE A 33 3.25 2.46 -14.24
C ILE A 33 4.46 3.20 -13.66
N PHE A 34 4.55 4.50 -13.90
CA PHE A 34 5.67 5.31 -13.40
C PHE A 34 5.65 5.40 -11.87
N GLY A 35 4.49 5.63 -11.25
CA GLY A 35 4.32 5.67 -9.80
C GLY A 35 4.69 4.34 -9.15
N SER A 36 4.28 3.23 -9.76
CA SER A 36 4.66 1.89 -9.30
C SER A 36 6.16 1.64 -9.40
N ALA A 37 6.79 2.03 -10.50
CA ALA A 37 8.24 1.94 -10.68
C ALA A 37 9.00 2.81 -9.67
N LEU A 38 8.51 4.02 -9.38
CA LEU A 38 9.08 4.91 -8.37
C LEU A 38 8.99 4.30 -6.96
N ASN A 39 7.91 3.58 -6.68
CA ASN A 39 7.75 2.84 -5.43
C ASN A 39 8.69 1.63 -5.30
N LEU A 40 9.46 1.25 -6.33
CA LEU A 40 10.55 0.28 -6.16
C LEU A 40 11.77 0.89 -5.46
N VAL A 41 11.94 2.22 -5.51
CA VAL A 41 13.06 2.91 -4.87
C VAL A 41 13.05 2.72 -3.35
N PRO A 42 11.94 2.99 -2.62
CA PRO A 42 11.90 2.67 -1.19
C PRO A 42 12.14 1.20 -0.89
N ALA A 43 11.66 0.26 -1.70
CA ALA A 43 11.92 -1.17 -1.49
C ALA A 43 13.42 -1.50 -1.49
N LEU A 44 14.16 -0.93 -2.44
CA LEU A 44 15.62 -1.05 -2.49
C LEU A 44 16.29 -0.37 -1.30
N LEU A 45 15.85 0.85 -0.94
CA LEU A 45 16.39 1.57 0.21
C LEU A 45 16.20 0.79 1.53
N ILE A 46 15.06 0.12 1.71
CA ILE A 46 14.81 -0.78 2.84
C ILE A 46 15.83 -1.92 2.85
N ALA A 47 16.03 -2.58 1.70
CA ALA A 47 16.90 -3.74 1.57
C ALA A 47 18.37 -3.44 1.92
N PHE A 48 18.82 -2.20 1.66
CA PHE A 48 20.20 -1.75 1.89
C PHE A 48 20.34 -0.83 3.12
N ASP A 49 19.48 -0.99 4.14
CA ASP A 49 19.60 -0.32 5.44
C ASP A 49 19.44 1.21 5.42
N TYR A 50 18.95 1.81 4.33
CA TYR A 50 18.67 3.23 4.23
C TYR A 50 17.26 3.57 4.72
N HIS A 51 16.88 3.11 5.92
CA HIS A 51 15.49 3.18 6.43
C HIS A 51 14.93 4.61 6.49
N LEU A 52 15.75 5.59 6.90
CA LEU A 52 15.31 7.00 6.92
C LEU A 52 14.87 7.47 5.54
N TRP A 53 15.71 7.25 4.53
CA TRP A 53 15.42 7.64 3.16
C TRP A 53 14.28 6.81 2.56
N ALA A 54 14.20 5.52 2.89
CA ALA A 54 13.09 4.69 2.50
C ALA A 54 11.75 5.27 2.98
N GLY A 55 11.65 5.65 4.26
CA GLY A 55 10.45 6.29 4.80
C GLY A 55 10.15 7.64 4.15
N ILE A 56 11.17 8.50 3.97
CA ILE A 56 11.03 9.82 3.32
C ILE A 56 10.54 9.70 1.87
N VAL A 57 10.97 8.69 1.12
CA VAL A 57 10.55 8.48 -0.28
C VAL A 57 9.21 7.74 -0.36
N LEU A 58 8.98 6.74 0.51
CA LEU A 58 7.76 5.92 0.48
C LEU A 58 6.50 6.73 0.73
N LEU A 59 6.49 7.58 1.76
CA LEU A 59 5.31 8.35 2.16
C LEU A 59 4.77 9.26 1.04
N PRO A 60 5.58 10.09 0.35
CA PRO A 60 5.10 10.88 -0.79
C PRO A 60 4.83 10.01 -2.02
N ALA A 61 5.65 8.99 -2.32
CA ALA A 61 5.45 8.14 -3.49
C ALA A 61 4.12 7.39 -3.44
N THR A 62 3.74 6.86 -2.28
CA THR A 62 2.44 6.19 -2.07
C THR A 62 1.26 7.17 -2.03
N ALA A 63 1.47 8.42 -1.64
CA ALA A 63 0.45 9.46 -1.76
C ALA A 63 0.20 9.85 -3.23
N LEU A 64 1.27 9.94 -4.04
CA LEU A 64 1.19 10.25 -5.47
C LEU A 64 0.51 9.14 -6.28
N ASP A 65 0.43 7.92 -5.76
CA ASP A 65 -0.30 6.81 -6.38
C ASP A 65 -1.77 7.17 -6.64
N SER A 66 -2.39 8.00 -5.78
CA SER A 66 -3.78 8.46 -5.99
C SER A 66 -3.97 9.46 -7.15
N LEU A 67 -2.89 9.88 -7.80
CA LEU A 67 -2.89 10.87 -8.87
C LEU A 67 -3.50 10.30 -10.16
N ASP A 68 -3.27 9.02 -10.45
CA ASP A 68 -3.76 8.37 -11.67
C ASP A 68 -5.30 8.35 -11.73
N GLY A 69 -5.97 8.04 -10.62
CA GLY A 69 -7.42 8.03 -10.50
C GLY A 69 -7.98 9.44 -10.49
N ALA A 70 -7.25 10.42 -9.97
CA ALA A 70 -7.63 11.83 -10.09
C ALA A 70 -7.57 12.30 -11.55
N LEU A 71 -6.52 11.93 -12.28
CA LEU A 71 -6.35 12.23 -13.70
C LEU A 71 -7.42 11.51 -14.55
N ALA A 72 -7.68 10.23 -14.31
CA ALA A 72 -8.68 9.45 -15.03
C ALA A 72 -10.10 10.02 -14.88
N ARG A 73 -10.44 10.51 -13.68
CA ARG A 73 -11.73 11.20 -13.44
C ARG A 73 -11.79 12.55 -14.17
N LEU A 74 -10.69 13.29 -14.17
CA LEU A 74 -10.63 14.60 -14.80
C LEU A 74 -10.70 14.51 -16.33
N GLN A 75 -10.04 13.53 -16.93
CA GLN A 75 -10.03 13.27 -18.37
C GLN A 75 -11.27 12.49 -18.86
N GLY A 76 -12.12 12.00 -17.96
CA GLY A 76 -13.22 11.11 -18.32
C GLY A 76 -12.77 9.77 -18.92
N SER A 77 -11.53 9.35 -18.65
CA SER A 77 -10.86 8.19 -19.26
C SER A 77 -10.75 6.98 -18.32
N ALA A 78 -11.51 6.97 -17.22
CA ALA A 78 -11.57 5.84 -16.29
C ALA A 78 -11.97 4.54 -17.02
N SER A 79 -11.14 3.49 -16.89
CA SER A 79 -11.33 2.23 -17.62
C SER A 79 -11.18 1.02 -16.69
N ARG A 80 -11.81 -0.10 -17.08
CA ARG A 80 -11.68 -1.38 -16.36
C ARG A 80 -10.23 -1.88 -16.35
N PHE A 81 -9.51 -1.70 -17.46
CA PHE A 81 -8.11 -2.08 -17.56
C PHE A 81 -7.24 -1.23 -16.62
N GLY A 82 -7.43 0.10 -16.58
CA GLY A 82 -6.67 0.96 -15.67
C GLY A 82 -6.88 0.58 -14.21
N ALA A 83 -8.14 0.35 -13.79
CA ALA A 83 -8.45 -0.10 -12.43
C ALA A 83 -7.84 -1.47 -12.11
N PHE A 84 -7.77 -2.39 -13.09
CA PHE A 84 -7.08 -3.67 -12.95
C PHE A 84 -5.56 -3.50 -12.84
N LEU A 85 -4.96 -2.65 -13.68
CA LEU A 85 -3.52 -2.39 -13.72
C LEU A 85 -3.02 -1.79 -12.40
N ASP A 86 -3.67 -0.71 -11.94
CA ASP A 86 -3.44 -0.06 -10.63
C ASP A 86 -3.46 -1.09 -9.50
N SER A 87 -4.56 -1.84 -9.46
CA SER A 87 -4.71 -2.97 -8.56
C SER A 87 -3.54 -3.96 -8.62
N VAL A 88 -3.15 -4.47 -9.79
CA VAL A 88 -2.09 -5.48 -9.88
C VAL A 88 -0.74 -4.90 -9.45
N LEU A 89 -0.39 -3.69 -9.91
CA LEU A 89 0.89 -3.08 -9.59
C LEU A 89 1.01 -2.72 -8.11
N ASP A 90 -0.06 -2.30 -7.46
CA ASP A 90 -0.13 -2.12 -6.01
C ASP A 90 0.36 -3.34 -5.24
N ARG A 91 -0.07 -4.53 -5.68
CA ARG A 91 0.30 -5.80 -5.04
C ARG A 91 1.78 -6.11 -5.26
N TYR A 92 2.30 -5.89 -6.46
CA TYR A 92 3.73 -6.06 -6.72
C TYR A 92 4.58 -5.10 -5.89
N VAL A 93 4.20 -3.83 -5.80
CA VAL A 93 4.88 -2.83 -4.98
C VAL A 93 4.92 -3.25 -3.50
N GLU A 94 3.78 -3.69 -2.93
CA GLU A 94 3.77 -4.21 -1.56
C GLU A 94 4.67 -5.43 -1.40
N ILE A 95 4.66 -6.37 -2.36
CA ILE A 95 5.58 -7.54 -2.35
C ILE A 95 7.04 -7.07 -2.29
N PHE A 96 7.42 -6.07 -3.10
CA PHE A 96 8.79 -5.56 -3.09
C PHE A 96 9.17 -4.90 -1.76
N PHE A 97 8.28 -4.14 -1.13
CA PHE A 97 8.56 -3.56 0.20
C PHE A 97 8.84 -4.65 1.25
N PHE A 98 8.00 -5.68 1.34
CA PHE A 98 8.18 -6.74 2.33
C PHE A 98 9.30 -7.72 1.95
N ALA A 99 9.60 -7.89 0.66
CA ALA A 99 10.80 -8.60 0.22
C ALA A 99 12.07 -7.86 0.64
N GLY A 100 12.11 -6.53 0.48
CA GLY A 100 13.20 -5.69 0.97
C GLY A 100 13.38 -5.78 2.48
N LEU A 101 12.29 -5.75 3.25
CA LEU A 101 12.33 -5.98 4.71
C LEU A 101 12.85 -7.38 5.07
N SER A 102 12.39 -8.40 4.37
CA SER A 102 12.84 -9.78 4.59
C SER A 102 14.33 -9.92 4.30
N TRP A 103 14.82 -9.29 3.23
CA TRP A 103 16.23 -9.24 2.89
C TRP A 103 17.05 -8.52 3.97
N HIS A 104 16.61 -7.33 4.39
CA HIS A 104 17.22 -6.56 5.48
C HIS A 104 17.40 -7.41 6.76
N TYR A 105 16.33 -8.05 7.22
CA TYR A 105 16.38 -8.88 8.43
C TYR A 105 17.17 -10.17 8.26
N ALA A 106 17.23 -10.74 7.05
CA ALA A 106 18.06 -11.91 6.78
C ALA A 106 19.55 -11.59 6.95
N GLN A 107 20.00 -10.40 6.52
CA GLN A 107 21.40 -9.97 6.67
C GLN A 107 21.82 -9.80 8.14
N SER A 108 20.90 -9.42 9.02
CA SER A 108 21.14 -9.22 10.46
C SER A 108 20.86 -10.46 11.33
N SER A 109 20.66 -11.65 10.74
CA SER A 109 20.23 -12.87 11.44
C SER A 109 18.92 -12.71 12.23
N GLY A 110 18.08 -11.74 11.84
CA GLY A 110 16.82 -11.41 12.47
C GLY A 110 15.68 -12.32 12.01
N HIS A 111 15.71 -13.61 12.37
CA HIS A 111 14.69 -14.59 11.93
C HIS A 111 13.24 -14.14 12.17
N TRP A 112 12.99 -13.45 13.29
CA TRP A 112 11.67 -12.91 13.61
C TRP A 112 11.22 -11.79 12.67
N GLY A 113 12.15 -10.97 12.18
CA GLY A 113 11.86 -9.93 11.20
C GLY A 113 11.59 -10.50 9.81
N VAL A 114 12.32 -11.54 9.41
CA VAL A 114 12.03 -12.29 8.18
C VAL A 114 10.63 -12.90 8.23
N PHE A 115 10.34 -13.66 9.29
CA PHE A 115 9.06 -14.33 9.44
C PHE A 115 7.89 -13.33 9.55
N GLY A 116 8.07 -12.26 10.33
CA GLY A 116 7.08 -11.17 10.42
C GLY A 116 6.80 -10.52 9.06
N SER A 117 7.84 -10.27 8.27
CA SER A 117 7.71 -9.65 6.93
C SER A 117 6.94 -10.56 5.96
N LEU A 118 7.23 -11.86 5.97
CA LEU A 118 6.51 -12.87 5.18
C LEU A 118 5.03 -12.98 5.59
N LEU A 119 4.74 -12.96 6.89
CA LEU A 119 3.36 -12.96 7.38
C LEU A 119 2.63 -11.66 7.03
N ALA A 120 3.31 -10.51 7.07
CA ALA A 120 2.74 -9.22 6.71
C ALA A 120 2.38 -9.14 5.22
N ILE A 121 3.26 -9.61 4.31
CA ILE A 121 2.89 -9.66 2.89
C ILE A 121 1.78 -10.67 2.62
N SER A 122 1.83 -11.85 3.25
CA SER A 122 0.77 -12.86 3.12
C SER A 122 -0.59 -12.29 3.51
N GLY A 123 -0.66 -11.65 4.69
CA GLY A 123 -1.88 -11.00 5.16
C GLY A 123 -2.34 -9.88 4.23
N SER A 124 -1.43 -9.01 3.76
CA SER A 124 -1.80 -7.92 2.85
C SER A 124 -2.38 -8.41 1.52
N LEU A 125 -1.76 -9.44 0.94
CA LEU A 125 -2.25 -10.09 -0.28
C LEU A 125 -3.60 -10.77 -0.03
N MET A 126 -3.76 -11.48 1.10
CA MET A 126 -5.02 -12.16 1.44
C MET A 126 -6.16 -11.18 1.69
N VAL A 127 -5.91 -10.03 2.31
CA VAL A 127 -6.90 -8.95 2.43
C VAL A 127 -7.38 -8.57 1.03
N SER A 128 -6.47 -8.26 0.11
CA SER A 128 -6.81 -7.84 -1.25
C SER A 128 -7.53 -8.94 -2.05
N TYR A 129 -7.02 -10.18 -1.97
CA TYR A 129 -7.57 -11.33 -2.68
C TYR A 129 -8.97 -11.70 -2.20
N CYS A 130 -9.21 -11.76 -0.88
CA CYS A 130 -10.53 -12.08 -0.32
C CYS A 130 -11.59 -11.10 -0.83
N ARG A 131 -11.26 -9.80 -0.91
CA ARG A 131 -12.17 -8.80 -1.47
C ARG A 131 -12.41 -9.00 -2.96
N ALA A 132 -11.34 -9.11 -3.75
CA ALA A 132 -11.46 -9.31 -5.19
C ALA A 132 -12.25 -10.59 -5.54
N ARG A 133 -12.02 -11.67 -4.79
CA ARG A 133 -12.73 -12.94 -4.98
C ARG A 133 -14.20 -12.85 -4.57
N ALA A 134 -14.53 -12.16 -3.49
CA ALA A 134 -15.91 -11.92 -3.08
C ALA A 134 -16.66 -11.07 -4.11
N GLU A 135 -16.06 -9.96 -4.56
CA GLU A 135 -16.65 -9.10 -5.60
C GLU A 135 -16.84 -9.85 -6.92
N GLY A 136 -15.90 -10.75 -7.28
CA GLY A 136 -16.03 -11.64 -8.44
C GLY A 136 -17.14 -12.69 -8.33
N LEU A 137 -17.65 -12.96 -7.11
CA LEU A 137 -18.83 -13.78 -6.85
C LEU A 137 -20.12 -12.93 -6.74
N GLY A 138 -20.04 -11.62 -7.00
CA GLY A 138 -21.17 -10.70 -6.83
C GLY A 138 -21.45 -10.30 -5.38
N LEU A 139 -20.53 -10.56 -4.45
CA LEU A 139 -20.67 -10.24 -3.04
C LEU A 139 -19.91 -8.98 -2.66
N GLU A 140 -20.51 -8.14 -1.83
CA GLU A 140 -19.82 -6.96 -1.29
C GLU A 140 -18.96 -7.32 -0.08
N CYS A 141 -17.66 -7.02 -0.15
CA CYS A 141 -16.70 -7.31 0.91
C CYS A 141 -15.89 -6.06 1.28
N LYS A 142 -16.53 -5.14 2.01
CA LYS A 142 -15.92 -3.88 2.48
C LYS A 142 -15.46 -3.89 3.94
N VAL A 143 -15.59 -5.02 4.64
CA VAL A 143 -15.13 -5.15 6.04
C VAL A 143 -13.60 -5.15 6.17
N GLY A 144 -13.11 -4.74 7.34
CA GLY A 144 -11.69 -4.76 7.71
C GLY A 144 -11.21 -3.47 8.39
N PHE A 145 -10.08 -3.56 9.10
CA PHE A 145 -9.56 -2.43 9.90
C PHE A 145 -8.62 -1.51 9.13
N LEU A 146 -7.63 -2.07 8.44
CA LEU A 146 -6.59 -1.31 7.75
C LEU A 146 -6.74 -1.46 6.24
N GLN A 147 -6.96 -0.35 5.55
CA GLN A 147 -6.85 -0.31 4.10
C GLN A 147 -5.38 -0.11 3.70
N ARG A 148 -5.11 -0.10 2.40
CA ARG A 148 -3.75 0.00 1.87
C ARG A 148 -3.03 1.28 2.31
N PRO A 149 -3.64 2.48 2.22
CA PRO A 149 -2.97 3.71 2.63
C PRO A 149 -2.53 3.67 4.10
N GLU A 150 -3.36 3.15 5.02
CA GLU A 150 -3.00 3.07 6.43
C GLU A 150 -1.82 2.12 6.67
N ARG A 151 -1.76 0.99 5.95
CA ARG A 151 -0.60 0.07 6.04
C ARG A 151 0.69 0.73 5.59
N LEU A 152 0.66 1.45 4.47
CA LEU A 152 1.83 2.13 3.90
C LEU A 152 2.27 3.31 4.76
N LEU A 153 1.32 4.02 5.38
CA LEU A 153 1.61 5.05 6.38
C LEU A 153 2.31 4.46 7.61
N ILE A 154 1.80 3.35 8.17
CA ILE A 154 2.43 2.66 9.30
C ILE A 154 3.86 2.24 8.94
N LEU A 155 4.04 1.60 7.77
CA LEU A 155 5.35 1.17 7.31
C LEU A 155 6.31 2.36 7.14
N GLY A 156 5.91 3.39 6.39
CA GLY A 156 6.73 4.58 6.13
C GLY A 156 7.13 5.32 7.41
N LEU A 157 6.18 5.53 8.33
CA LEU A 157 6.47 6.17 9.61
C LEU A 157 7.37 5.30 10.49
N SER A 158 7.19 3.98 10.48
CA SER A 158 8.04 3.06 11.25
C SER A 158 9.48 3.03 10.73
N LEU A 159 9.70 3.18 9.43
CA LEU A 159 11.03 3.28 8.83
C LEU A 159 11.76 4.54 9.29
N VAL A 160 11.08 5.69 9.29
CA VAL A 160 11.64 6.94 9.82
C VAL A 160 11.92 6.82 11.32
N ALA A 161 10.94 6.32 12.08
CA ALA A 161 11.06 6.19 13.53
C ALA A 161 12.16 5.20 13.94
N ALA A 162 12.35 4.11 13.21
CA ALA A 162 13.43 3.18 13.44
C ALA A 162 14.80 3.85 13.29
N ALA A 163 14.97 4.62 12.22
CA ALA A 163 16.24 5.31 11.93
C ALA A 163 16.57 6.46 12.90
N VAL A 164 15.58 7.12 13.51
CA VAL A 164 15.80 8.33 14.33
C VAL A 164 15.52 8.14 15.82
N VAL A 165 14.74 7.12 16.19
CA VAL A 165 14.35 6.85 17.59
C VAL A 165 14.90 5.51 18.06
N ALA A 166 14.48 4.40 17.46
CA ALA A 166 14.93 3.07 17.85
C ALA A 166 14.57 1.98 16.82
N ASP A 167 15.55 1.15 16.44
CA ASP A 167 15.41 0.10 15.41
C ASP A 167 14.27 -0.90 15.67
N TRP A 168 13.97 -1.21 16.93
CA TRP A 168 12.92 -2.17 17.28
C TRP A 168 11.51 -1.72 16.84
N ILE A 169 11.31 -0.42 16.58
CA ILE A 169 10.03 0.14 16.13
C ILE A 169 9.62 -0.45 14.78
N LEU A 170 10.57 -0.65 13.87
CA LEU A 170 10.28 -1.27 12.57
C LEU A 170 9.82 -2.71 12.74
N LEU A 171 10.50 -3.48 13.61
CA LEU A 171 10.13 -4.87 13.89
C LEU A 171 8.73 -4.96 14.51
N ALA A 172 8.43 -4.07 15.46
CA ALA A 172 7.10 -3.99 16.07
C ALA A 172 6.03 -3.65 15.03
N ALA A 173 6.28 -2.68 14.14
CA ALA A 173 5.36 -2.32 13.07
C ALA A 173 5.11 -3.48 12.10
N VAL A 174 6.15 -4.24 11.72
CA VAL A 174 6.02 -5.44 10.89
C VAL A 174 5.08 -6.47 11.54
N TRP A 175 5.25 -6.73 12.84
CA TRP A 175 4.37 -7.66 13.56
C TRP A 175 2.94 -7.16 13.75
N VAL A 176 2.75 -5.86 13.93
CA VAL A 176 1.42 -5.23 13.93
C VAL A 176 0.75 -5.41 12.57
N LEU A 177 1.46 -5.12 11.48
CA LEU A 177 0.95 -5.30 10.12
C LEU A 177 0.62 -6.77 9.85
N ALA A 178 1.50 -7.69 10.20
CA ALA A 178 1.28 -9.13 10.07
C ALA A 178 0.00 -9.58 10.80
N SER A 179 -0.15 -9.17 12.07
CA SER A 179 -1.29 -9.59 12.89
C SER A 179 -2.60 -9.00 12.36
N VAL A 180 -2.63 -7.69 12.10
CA VAL A 180 -3.87 -6.99 11.71
C VAL A 180 -4.33 -7.38 10.31
N THR A 181 -3.41 -7.58 9.36
CA THR A 181 -3.79 -7.96 7.99
C THR A 181 -4.30 -9.39 7.92
N ASN A 182 -3.64 -10.35 8.57
CA ASN A 182 -4.13 -11.73 8.61
C ASN A 182 -5.46 -11.83 9.38
N PHE A 183 -5.62 -11.10 10.47
CA PHE A 183 -6.90 -11.02 11.16
C PHE A 183 -7.99 -10.43 10.27
N THR A 184 -7.70 -9.37 9.52
CA THR A 184 -8.62 -8.77 8.56
C THR A 184 -9.00 -9.74 7.44
N ALA A 185 -8.05 -10.54 6.93
CA ALA A 185 -8.34 -11.59 5.96
C ALA A 185 -9.31 -12.64 6.53
N LEU A 186 -9.09 -13.10 7.77
CA LEU A 186 -10.01 -14.01 8.46
C LEU A 186 -11.41 -13.39 8.63
N GLN A 187 -11.49 -12.11 9.00
CA GLN A 187 -12.77 -11.41 9.08
C GLN A 187 -13.51 -11.38 7.75
N ARG A 188 -12.81 -11.15 6.63
CA ARG A 188 -13.41 -11.19 5.29
C ARG A 188 -13.94 -12.57 4.94
N ILE A 189 -13.21 -13.63 5.28
CA ILE A 189 -13.65 -15.02 5.10
C ILE A 189 -14.94 -15.28 5.89
N LEU A 190 -14.97 -14.90 7.16
CA LEU A 190 -16.14 -15.09 8.02
C LEU A 190 -17.34 -14.25 7.57
N HIS A 191 -17.10 -13.03 7.08
CA HIS A 191 -18.13 -12.17 6.50
C HIS A 191 -18.76 -12.81 5.28
N VAL A 192 -17.94 -13.28 4.32
CA VAL A 192 -18.44 -13.97 3.12
C VAL A 192 -19.23 -15.22 3.50
N ARG A 193 -18.73 -16.03 4.45
CA ARG A 193 -19.45 -17.22 4.94
C ARG A 193 -20.87 -16.89 5.39
N ARG A 194 -21.04 -15.82 6.18
CA ARG A 194 -22.36 -15.36 6.67
C ARG A 194 -23.25 -14.79 5.57
N SER A 195 -22.67 -14.26 4.49
CA SER A 195 -23.42 -13.72 3.35
C SER A 195 -23.88 -14.80 2.38
N THR A 196 -23.25 -15.99 2.39
CA THR A 196 -23.55 -17.11 1.48
C THR A 196 -24.24 -18.30 2.15
N GLY A 197 -24.37 -18.29 3.48
CA GLY A 197 -24.93 -19.40 4.27
C GLY A 197 -25.45 -18.94 5.62
#